data_AF-A0A428VUP3-F1
#
_entry.id   AF-A0A428VUP3-F1
#
_cell.length_a   1.000
_cell.length_b   1.000
_cell.length_c   1.000
_cell.angle_alpha   90.00
_cell.angle_beta   90.00
_cell.angle_gamma   90.00
#
_symmetry.space_group_name_H-M   'P 1'
#
loop_
_entity.id
_entity.type
_entity.pdbx_description
1 polymer ?
#
loop_
_entity_poly.entity_id
_entity_poly.type
_entity_poly.pdbx_seq_one_letter_code
_entity_poly.pdbx_strand_id
1 'polypeptide(L)'
;DEEADSGTDLVVLGDLSVGGTTAASTLVAALCGTDASVVTGRGGAGIDDLAWMRKCAAIRDALRRARPVLGDQLELLAATGGADLTAMTGFLLQCAVRRTPVILDGVVSAACALVGQRVAFRAPDWWLAGQASGEPAQEKALDRMAMDPLLDHGVTAGEGTGALLALPMVQAAAALLAELPERREERPDPAQAPEPGTGSGPDSGPESEPEPTAAPAAREPSGDGTA
;
A
#
# COMPACT_ATOMS: atom_id res chain seq x y z
N ASP A 1 17.64 17.02 -1.81
CA ASP A 1 19.09 17.16 -2.01
C ASP A 1 19.73 17.83 -0.83
N GLU A 2 19.47 19.11 -0.57
CA GLU A 2 20.00 19.80 0.63
C GLU A 2 19.73 19.03 1.94
N GLU A 3 18.49 18.61 2.17
CA GLU A 3 18.14 17.79 3.36
C GLU A 3 18.86 16.44 3.41
N ALA A 4 19.10 15.81 2.26
CA ALA A 4 19.81 14.53 2.23
C ALA A 4 21.30 14.75 2.52
N ASP A 5 21.89 15.79 1.94
CA ASP A 5 23.30 16.15 2.11
C ASP A 5 23.59 16.67 3.54
N SER A 6 22.58 17.22 4.23
CA SER A 6 22.65 17.61 5.65
C SER A 6 22.54 16.43 6.62
N GLY A 7 22.25 15.22 6.12
CA GLY A 7 22.18 13.99 6.90
C GLY A 7 20.76 13.61 7.36
N THR A 8 19.72 14.04 6.64
CA THR A 8 18.35 13.57 6.91
C THR A 8 18.22 12.08 6.63
N ASP A 9 17.93 11.30 7.69
CA ASP A 9 17.80 9.85 7.59
C ASP A 9 16.46 9.39 7.02
N LEU A 10 15.39 10.18 7.18
CA LEU A 10 14.03 9.82 6.78
C LEU A 10 13.17 11.07 6.57
N VAL A 11 12.26 11.00 5.60
CA VAL A 11 11.28 12.06 5.31
C VAL A 11 9.87 11.60 5.67
N VAL A 12 9.10 12.50 6.29
CA VAL A 12 7.66 12.36 6.47
C VAL A 12 6.99 13.32 5.49
N LEU A 13 6.13 12.78 4.62
CA LEU A 13 5.50 13.56 3.56
C LEU A 13 4.04 13.85 3.88
N GLY A 14 3.65 15.12 3.71
CA GLY A 14 2.27 15.59 3.85
C GLY A 14 1.86 16.47 2.68
N ASP A 15 0.56 16.53 2.41
CA ASP A 15 -0.04 17.43 1.43
C ASP A 15 -1.06 18.36 2.10
N LEU A 16 -1.22 19.56 1.53
CA LEU A 16 -2.27 20.51 1.89
C LEU A 16 -2.95 20.97 0.61
N SER A 17 -4.07 20.36 0.24
CA SER A 17 -4.75 20.63 -1.04
C SER A 17 -6.27 20.61 -0.94
N VAL A 18 -6.90 21.72 -1.35
CA VAL A 18 -8.36 21.77 -1.52
C VAL A 18 -8.71 21.06 -2.83
N GLY A 19 -9.35 19.90 -2.70
CA GLY A 19 -9.73 19.07 -3.85
C GLY A 19 -8.66 18.09 -4.32
N GLY A 20 -7.50 18.04 -3.66
CA GLY A 20 -6.40 17.11 -3.99
C GLY A 20 -6.83 15.64 -4.05
N THR A 21 -7.77 15.22 -3.19
CA THR A 21 -8.33 13.85 -3.24
C THR A 21 -9.02 13.52 -4.57
N THR A 22 -9.57 14.51 -5.29
CA THR A 22 -10.18 14.30 -6.61
C THR A 22 -9.11 14.03 -7.68
N ALA A 23 -8.03 14.80 -7.67
CA ALA A 23 -6.90 14.61 -8.58
C ALA A 23 -6.18 13.28 -8.29
N ALA A 24 -5.93 12.99 -7.01
CA ALA A 24 -5.36 11.72 -6.56
C ALA A 24 -6.22 10.52 -6.99
N SER A 25 -7.54 10.54 -6.72
CA SER A 25 -8.45 9.48 -7.18
C SER A 25 -8.45 9.33 -8.71
N THR A 26 -8.31 10.42 -9.45
CA THR A 26 -8.22 10.36 -10.92
C THR A 26 -6.97 9.63 -11.38
N LEU A 27 -5.80 9.97 -10.81
CA LEU A 27 -4.53 9.31 -11.14
C LEU A 27 -4.58 7.81 -10.79
N VAL A 28 -5.09 7.46 -9.60
CA VAL A 28 -5.24 6.06 -9.19
C VAL A 28 -6.19 5.31 -10.12
N ALA A 29 -7.37 5.85 -10.41
CA ALA A 29 -8.31 5.22 -11.32
C ALA A 29 -7.71 5.02 -12.72
N ALA A 30 -6.99 6.02 -13.22
CA ALA A 30 -6.32 5.96 -14.51
C ALA A 30 -5.26 4.84 -14.55
N LEU A 31 -4.43 4.75 -13.52
CA LEU A 31 -3.30 3.80 -13.46
C LEU A 31 -3.69 2.38 -13.05
N CYS A 32 -4.80 2.21 -12.33
CA CYS A 32 -5.33 0.92 -11.90
C CYS A 32 -6.45 0.39 -12.81
N GLY A 33 -6.96 1.19 -13.75
CA GLY A 33 -8.07 0.81 -14.63
C GLY A 33 -9.40 0.67 -13.88
N THR A 34 -9.63 1.54 -12.90
CA THR A 34 -10.77 1.45 -11.98
C THR A 34 -11.80 2.55 -12.26
N ASP A 35 -13.09 2.25 -12.06
CA ASP A 35 -14.16 3.23 -12.22
C ASP A 35 -14.12 4.34 -11.18
N ALA A 36 -14.59 5.53 -11.58
CA ALA A 36 -14.63 6.72 -10.74
C ALA A 36 -15.36 6.50 -9.40
N SER A 37 -16.49 5.78 -9.40
CA SER A 37 -17.26 5.50 -8.18
C SER A 37 -16.52 4.63 -7.17
N VAL A 38 -15.59 3.79 -7.62
CA VAL A 38 -14.84 2.88 -6.73
C VAL A 38 -13.71 3.62 -6.03
N VAL A 39 -13.08 4.60 -6.69
CA VAL A 39 -11.95 5.36 -6.13
C VAL A 39 -12.38 6.64 -5.39
N THR A 40 -13.67 6.99 -5.42
CA THR A 40 -14.15 8.24 -4.83
C THR A 40 -14.49 8.04 -3.36
N GLY A 41 -13.64 8.53 -2.47
CA GLY A 41 -13.96 8.68 -1.05
C GLY A 41 -14.63 10.01 -0.71
N ARG A 42 -15.06 10.13 0.55
CA ARG A 42 -15.76 11.32 1.08
C ARG A 42 -14.81 12.39 1.63
N GLY A 43 -13.51 12.14 1.67
CA GLY A 43 -12.52 13.00 2.30
C GLY A 43 -12.62 13.02 3.83
N GLY A 44 -11.60 13.55 4.49
CA GLY A 44 -11.57 13.60 5.96
C GLY A 44 -12.60 14.54 6.60
N ALA A 45 -12.92 15.65 5.94
CA ALA A 45 -13.97 16.57 6.39
C ALA A 45 -15.40 16.03 6.13
N GLY A 46 -15.54 14.97 5.34
CA GLY A 46 -16.82 14.42 4.91
C GLY A 46 -17.54 15.28 3.86
N ILE A 47 -18.21 14.62 2.92
CA ILE A 47 -19.09 15.25 1.93
C ILE A 47 -20.41 14.48 1.84
N ASP A 48 -21.49 15.19 1.52
CA ASP A 48 -22.80 14.58 1.29
C ASP A 48 -22.86 13.80 -0.04
N ASP A 49 -23.96 13.07 -0.26
CA ASP A 49 -24.13 12.22 -1.45
C ASP A 49 -24.14 13.05 -2.74
N LEU A 50 -24.70 14.25 -2.72
CA LEU A 50 -24.75 15.12 -3.89
C LEU A 50 -23.35 15.62 -4.28
N ALA A 51 -22.53 16.01 -3.29
CA ALA A 51 -21.14 16.36 -3.49
C ALA A 51 -20.31 15.16 -3.93
N TRP A 52 -20.55 13.97 -3.37
CA TRP A 52 -19.91 12.73 -3.80
C TRP A 52 -20.23 12.40 -5.26
N MET A 53 -21.51 12.53 -5.68
CA MET A 53 -21.92 12.33 -7.07
C MET A 53 -21.24 13.32 -8.03
N ARG A 54 -21.13 14.59 -7.63
CA ARG A 54 -20.38 15.61 -8.39
C ARG A 54 -18.90 15.27 -8.49
N LYS A 55 -18.28 14.81 -7.39
CA LYS A 55 -16.88 14.38 -7.36
C LYS A 55 -16.65 13.19 -8.29
N CYS A 56 -17.53 12.18 -8.27
CA CYS A 56 -17.49 11.06 -9.22
C CYS A 56 -17.58 11.52 -10.68
N ALA A 57 -18.45 12.49 -10.98
CA ALA A 57 -18.58 13.04 -12.32
C ALA A 57 -17.30 13.77 -12.77
N ALA A 58 -16.71 14.58 -11.89
CA ALA A 58 -15.45 15.26 -12.15
C ALA A 58 -14.31 14.28 -12.43
N ILE A 59 -14.19 13.20 -11.64
CA ILE A 59 -13.19 12.15 -11.84
C ILE A 59 -13.44 11.44 -13.18
N ARG A 60 -14.68 11.08 -13.50
CA ARG A 60 -15.01 10.44 -14.79
C ARG A 60 -14.64 11.31 -15.99
N ASP A 61 -14.88 12.61 -15.90
CA ASP A 61 -14.53 13.55 -16.96
C ASP A 61 -13.01 13.73 -17.07
N ALA A 62 -12.30 13.75 -15.94
CA ALA A 62 -10.85 13.79 -15.92
C ALA A 62 -10.22 12.50 -16.49
N LEU A 63 -10.80 11.32 -16.22
CA LEU A 63 -10.37 10.05 -16.82
C LEU A 63 -10.46 10.06 -18.35
N ARG A 64 -11.42 10.78 -18.95
CA ARG A 64 -11.46 10.96 -20.41
C ARG A 64 -10.25 11.73 -20.93
N ARG A 65 -9.69 12.67 -20.15
CA ARG A 65 -8.47 13.41 -20.48
C ARG A 65 -7.20 12.62 -20.18
N ALA A 66 -7.21 11.75 -19.17
CA ALA A 66 -6.07 10.88 -18.85
C ALA A 66 -5.84 9.80 -19.92
N ARG A 67 -6.92 9.21 -20.45
CA ARG A 67 -6.84 8.02 -21.31
C ARG A 67 -5.88 8.14 -22.51
N PRO A 68 -5.83 9.24 -23.27
CA PRO A 68 -4.89 9.38 -24.39
C PRO A 68 -3.41 9.41 -23.96
N VAL A 69 -3.13 9.76 -22.71
CA VAL A 69 -1.77 10.04 -22.20
C VAL A 69 -1.33 9.05 -21.11
N LEU A 70 -2.05 7.94 -20.91
CA LEU A 70 -1.73 6.93 -19.88
C LEU A 70 -0.30 6.35 -19.99
N GLY A 71 0.27 6.35 -21.19
CA GLY A 71 1.63 5.87 -21.44
C GLY A 71 2.73 6.83 -20.98
N ASP A 72 2.43 8.12 -20.85
CA ASP A 72 3.38 9.16 -20.46
C ASP A 72 2.95 9.77 -19.12
N GLN A 73 3.74 9.50 -18.08
CA GLN A 73 3.39 9.90 -16.72
C GLN A 73 3.50 11.40 -16.49
N LEU A 74 4.35 12.11 -17.25
CA LEU A 74 4.46 13.56 -17.19
C LEU A 74 3.24 14.20 -17.85
N GLU A 75 2.83 13.70 -19.01
CA GLU A 75 1.60 14.16 -19.67
C GLU A 75 0.36 13.84 -18.85
N LEU A 76 0.32 12.67 -18.19
CA LEU A 76 -0.77 12.29 -17.30
C LEU A 76 -0.91 13.25 -16.10
N LEU A 77 0.21 13.58 -15.44
CA LEU A 77 0.26 14.56 -14.37
C LEU A 77 -0.18 15.94 -14.86
N ALA A 78 0.27 16.36 -16.04
CA ALA A 78 -0.12 17.64 -16.64
C ALA A 78 -1.62 17.70 -17.00
N ALA A 79 -2.21 16.59 -17.46
CA ALA A 79 -3.60 16.53 -17.90
C ALA A 79 -4.62 16.41 -16.76
N THR A 80 -4.23 15.78 -15.64
CA THR A 80 -5.18 15.37 -14.58
C THR A 80 -4.73 15.57 -13.14
N GLY A 81 -3.44 15.79 -12.91
CA GLY A 81 -2.90 16.12 -11.60
C GLY A 81 -2.89 17.63 -11.36
N GLY A 82 -1.71 18.14 -11.04
CA GLY A 82 -1.45 19.53 -10.71
C GLY A 82 0.03 19.76 -10.45
N ALA A 83 0.43 21.01 -10.27
CA ALA A 83 1.82 21.35 -9.96
C ALA A 83 2.27 20.77 -8.60
N ASP A 84 1.36 20.71 -7.64
CA ASP A 84 1.53 20.11 -6.31
C ASP A 84 1.82 18.61 -6.41
N LEU A 85 0.97 17.83 -7.08
CA LEU A 85 1.16 16.38 -7.25
C LEU A 85 2.39 16.07 -8.13
N THR A 86 2.68 16.91 -9.12
CA THR A 86 3.88 16.77 -9.96
C THR A 86 5.15 16.98 -9.14
N ALA A 87 5.19 18.05 -8.33
CA ALA A 87 6.30 18.32 -7.43
C ALA A 87 6.48 17.19 -6.41
N MET A 88 5.38 16.70 -5.82
CA MET A 88 5.40 15.60 -4.87
C MET A 88 5.90 14.29 -5.50
N THR A 89 5.48 13.97 -6.73
CA THR A 89 5.96 12.79 -7.47
C THR A 89 7.46 12.90 -7.74
N GLY A 90 7.93 14.06 -8.20
CA GLY A 90 9.36 14.32 -8.40
C GLY A 90 10.16 14.23 -7.11
N PHE A 91 9.62 14.74 -6.01
CA PHE A 91 10.23 14.64 -4.68
C PHE A 91 10.41 13.19 -4.24
N LEU A 92 9.37 12.36 -4.36
CA LEU A 92 9.41 10.93 -4.04
C LEU A 92 10.44 10.17 -4.89
N LEU A 93 10.48 10.44 -6.19
CA LEU A 93 11.47 9.86 -7.11
C LEU A 93 12.90 10.26 -6.71
N GLN A 94 13.10 11.53 -6.34
CA GLN A 94 14.41 12.00 -5.93
C GLN A 94 14.84 11.38 -4.60
N CYS A 95 13.93 11.20 -3.63
CA CYS A 95 14.20 10.44 -2.41
C CYS A 95 14.66 9.01 -2.73
N ALA A 96 14.02 8.33 -3.68
CA ALA A 96 14.44 7.00 -4.11
C ALA A 96 15.85 7.00 -4.76
N VAL A 97 16.17 8.00 -5.59
CA VAL A 97 17.52 8.17 -6.17
C VAL A 97 18.57 8.37 -5.08
N ARG A 98 18.23 9.20 -4.08
CA ARG A 98 19.10 9.53 -2.94
C ARG A 98 19.16 8.45 -1.87
N ARG A 99 18.38 7.38 -2.00
CA ARG A 99 18.27 6.33 -1.00
C ARG A 99 17.79 6.84 0.36
N THR A 100 16.90 7.83 0.33
CA THR A 100 16.29 8.42 1.52
C THR A 100 14.88 7.85 1.68
N PRO A 101 14.59 7.11 2.76
CA PRO A 101 13.28 6.54 3.00
C PRO A 101 12.21 7.62 3.23
N VAL A 102 10.99 7.36 2.74
CA VAL A 102 9.84 8.27 2.91
C VAL A 102 8.65 7.53 3.52
N ILE A 103 8.01 8.11 4.53
CA ILE A 103 6.72 7.64 5.02
C ILE A 103 5.61 8.42 4.32
N LEU A 104 4.78 7.69 3.58
CA LEU A 104 3.58 8.18 2.90
C LEU A 104 2.43 8.32 3.91
N ASP A 105 1.59 9.31 3.73
CA ASP A 105 0.47 9.61 4.64
C ASP A 105 -0.86 9.10 4.08
N GLY A 106 -1.55 9.92 3.29
CA GLY A 106 -2.87 9.63 2.76
C GLY A 106 -2.90 9.40 1.24
N VAL A 107 -4.12 9.41 0.70
CA VAL A 107 -4.42 9.15 -0.72
C VAL A 107 -3.60 9.97 -1.71
N VAL A 108 -3.28 11.23 -1.40
CA VAL A 108 -2.52 12.10 -2.33
C VAL A 108 -1.08 11.62 -2.44
N SER A 109 -0.40 11.41 -1.30
CA SER A 109 0.95 10.86 -1.30
C SER A 109 1.02 9.47 -1.93
N ALA A 110 0.03 8.61 -1.69
CA ALA A 110 -0.06 7.28 -2.31
C ALA A 110 -0.29 7.34 -3.83
N ALA A 111 -1.09 8.29 -4.32
CA ALA A 111 -1.29 8.49 -5.76
C ALA A 111 -0.01 8.98 -6.44
N CYS A 112 0.70 9.95 -5.83
CA CYS A 112 2.01 10.42 -6.32
C CYS A 112 3.05 9.29 -6.32
N ALA A 113 3.07 8.46 -5.27
CA ALA A 113 3.92 7.28 -5.21
C ALA A 113 3.59 6.29 -6.34
N LEU A 114 2.31 6.02 -6.61
CA LEU A 114 1.89 5.15 -7.69
C LEU A 114 2.33 5.67 -9.07
N VAL A 115 2.20 6.98 -9.32
CA VAL A 115 2.76 7.60 -10.53
C VAL A 115 4.29 7.43 -10.57
N GLY A 116 4.97 7.67 -9.44
CA GLY A 116 6.41 7.46 -9.29
C GLY A 116 6.84 6.02 -9.60
N GLN A 117 6.09 5.01 -9.14
CA GLN A 117 6.33 3.60 -9.48
C GLN A 117 6.24 3.36 -11.00
N ARG A 118 5.28 4.01 -11.69
CA ARG A 118 5.17 3.89 -13.16
C ARG A 118 6.36 4.50 -13.88
N VAL A 119 6.98 5.54 -13.32
CA VAL A 119 8.21 6.14 -13.85
C VAL A 119 9.44 5.29 -13.52
N ALA A 120 9.57 4.82 -12.28
CA ALA A 120 10.68 4.04 -11.79
C ALA A 120 10.16 2.88 -10.92
N PHE A 121 10.12 1.68 -11.50
CA PHE A 121 9.48 0.50 -10.89
C PHE A 121 9.98 0.14 -9.48
N ARG A 122 11.25 0.43 -9.18
CA ARG A 122 11.90 0.15 -7.88
C ARG A 122 11.87 1.31 -6.89
N ALA A 123 11.30 2.46 -7.25
CA ALA A 123 11.17 3.58 -6.32
C ALA A 123 10.37 3.23 -5.04
N PRO A 124 9.32 2.37 -5.10
CA PRO A 124 8.62 1.86 -3.92
C PRO A 124 9.51 1.19 -2.86
N ASP A 125 10.68 0.65 -3.22
CA ASP A 125 11.63 0.06 -2.26
C ASP A 125 12.09 1.07 -1.18
N TRP A 126 11.89 2.37 -1.43
CA TRP A 126 12.28 3.47 -0.53
C TRP A 126 11.11 4.09 0.23
N TRP A 127 9.89 3.58 0.08
CA TRP A 127 8.72 4.19 0.71
C TRP A 127 8.01 3.22 1.64
N LEU A 128 7.41 3.76 2.70
CA LEU A 128 6.53 3.04 3.61
C LEU A 128 5.16 3.70 3.62
N ALA A 129 4.10 2.91 3.64
CA ALA A 129 2.76 3.42 3.87
C ALA A 129 2.58 3.63 5.38
N GLY A 130 2.43 4.89 5.82
CA GLY A 130 2.30 5.22 7.24
C GLY A 130 0.97 4.74 7.83
N GLN A 131 -0.14 4.99 7.13
CA GLN A 131 -1.45 4.59 7.62
C GLN A 131 -2.48 4.28 6.51
N ALA A 132 -3.55 3.60 6.91
CA ALA A 132 -4.79 3.52 6.15
C ALA A 132 -5.68 4.75 6.43
N SER A 133 -5.79 5.65 5.45
CA SER A 133 -6.56 6.90 5.56
C SER A 133 -8.07 6.70 5.35
N GLY A 134 -8.52 5.49 5.04
CA GLY A 134 -9.92 5.16 4.71
C GLY A 134 -10.41 5.67 3.35
N GLU A 135 -9.54 6.25 2.52
CA GLU A 135 -9.90 6.67 1.15
C GLU A 135 -9.79 5.47 0.18
N PRO A 136 -10.85 5.13 -0.58
CA PRO A 136 -10.84 3.97 -1.47
C PRO A 136 -9.74 3.99 -2.53
N ALA A 137 -9.36 5.18 -3.01
CA ALA A 137 -8.23 5.32 -3.92
C ALA A 137 -6.89 4.96 -3.28
N GLN A 138 -6.70 5.21 -1.98
CA GLN A 138 -5.44 4.88 -1.32
C GLN A 138 -5.25 3.37 -1.27
N GLU A 139 -6.30 2.64 -0.86
CA GLU A 139 -6.29 1.17 -0.83
C GLU A 139 -5.91 0.60 -2.21
N LYS A 140 -6.51 1.11 -3.29
CA LYS A 140 -6.17 0.68 -4.65
C LYS A 140 -4.75 1.02 -5.09
N ALA A 141 -4.21 2.15 -4.63
CA ALA A 141 -2.83 2.51 -4.92
C ALA A 141 -1.83 1.61 -4.17
N LEU A 142 -2.08 1.37 -2.89
CA LEU A 142 -1.25 0.52 -2.03
C LEU A 142 -1.27 -0.94 -2.48
N ASP A 143 -2.44 -1.50 -2.80
CA ASP A 143 -2.59 -2.83 -3.40
C ASP A 143 -1.78 -2.95 -4.69
N ARG A 144 -1.88 -1.95 -5.59
CA ARG A 144 -1.13 -1.94 -6.84
C ARG A 144 0.39 -1.84 -6.65
N MET A 145 0.84 -1.24 -5.55
CA MET A 145 2.24 -1.14 -5.16
C MET A 145 2.72 -2.29 -4.27
N ALA A 146 1.82 -3.20 -3.86
CA ALA A 146 2.08 -4.25 -2.86
C ALA A 146 2.64 -3.69 -1.54
N MET A 147 2.00 -2.63 -1.02
CA MET A 147 2.37 -1.98 0.22
C MET A 147 1.27 -2.15 1.27
N ASP A 148 1.65 -2.58 2.47
CA ASP A 148 0.77 -2.61 3.64
C ASP A 148 0.99 -1.37 4.51
N PRO A 149 -0.07 -0.66 4.92
CA PRO A 149 0.06 0.46 5.84
C PRO A 149 0.47 -0.02 7.23
N LEU A 150 1.35 0.72 7.90
CA LEU A 150 1.82 0.40 9.24
C LEU A 150 0.72 0.53 10.30
N LEU A 151 -0.18 1.51 10.13
CA LEU A 151 -1.24 1.82 11.08
C LEU A 151 -2.63 1.83 10.42
N ASP A 152 -3.65 1.45 11.19
CA ASP A 152 -5.06 1.63 10.83
C ASP A 152 -5.82 2.15 12.07
N HIS A 153 -5.86 3.46 12.20
CA HIS A 153 -6.44 4.15 13.37
C HIS A 153 -7.56 5.12 12.98
N GLY A 154 -8.00 5.11 11.72
CA GLY A 154 -9.04 6.00 11.21
C GLY A 154 -8.65 7.48 11.21
N VAL A 155 -7.36 7.80 11.01
CA VAL A 155 -6.89 9.19 10.95
C VAL A 155 -7.19 9.75 9.55
N THR A 156 -8.00 10.79 9.48
CA THR A 156 -8.44 11.37 8.21
C THR A 156 -8.00 12.81 7.99
N ALA A 157 -7.22 13.38 8.92
CA ALA A 157 -6.75 14.76 8.84
C ALA A 157 -5.88 15.03 7.61
N GLY A 158 -5.07 14.05 7.19
CA GLY A 158 -4.06 14.24 6.15
C GLY A 158 -2.87 15.06 6.64
N GLU A 159 -2.28 15.88 5.78
CA GLU A 159 -1.19 16.83 6.10
C GLU A 159 0.09 16.17 6.65
N GLY A 160 0.27 14.87 6.46
CA GLY A 160 1.40 14.12 7.02
C GLY A 160 1.14 13.58 8.42
N THR A 161 -0.06 13.79 8.97
CA THR A 161 -0.40 13.41 10.36
C THR A 161 -0.26 11.91 10.59
N GLY A 162 -0.81 11.09 9.70
CA GLY A 162 -0.75 9.63 9.83
C GLY A 162 0.66 9.08 9.59
N ALA A 163 1.41 9.65 8.65
CA ALA A 163 2.82 9.34 8.47
C ALA A 163 3.67 9.71 9.71
N LEU A 164 3.39 10.85 10.34
CA LEU A 164 4.05 11.27 11.58
C LEU A 164 3.71 10.35 12.76
N LEU A 165 2.47 9.85 12.84
CA LEU A 165 2.06 8.88 13.85
C LEU A 165 2.77 7.52 13.68
N ALA A 166 3.12 7.14 12.45
CA ALA A 166 3.85 5.91 12.16
C ALA A 166 5.36 6.02 12.47
N LEU A 167 5.91 7.23 12.53
CA LEU A 167 7.35 7.47 12.71
C LEU A 167 7.96 6.76 13.96
N PRO A 168 7.36 6.82 15.16
CA PRO A 168 7.93 6.16 16.34
C PRO A 168 8.07 4.64 16.17
N MET A 169 7.17 4.00 15.42
CA MET A 169 7.24 2.56 15.14
C MET A 169 8.44 2.23 14.24
N VAL A 170 8.69 3.05 13.22
CA VAL A 170 9.86 2.90 12.35
C VAL A 170 11.16 3.12 13.13
N GLN A 171 11.21 4.14 14.00
CA GLN A 171 12.36 4.42 14.86
C GLN A 171 12.63 3.26 15.84
N ALA A 172 11.58 2.71 16.46
CA ALA A 172 11.71 1.57 17.36
C ALA A 172 12.23 0.31 16.62
N ALA A 173 11.75 0.05 15.40
CA ALA A 173 12.24 -1.05 14.59
C ALA A 173 13.72 -0.88 14.20
N ALA A 174 14.13 0.33 13.81
CA ALA A 174 15.52 0.65 13.48
C ALA A 174 16.45 0.49 14.70
N ALA A 175 16.03 1.00 15.87
CA ALA A 175 16.79 0.86 17.11
C ALA A 175 16.93 -0.62 17.51
N LEU A 176 15.85 -1.39 17.42
CA LEU A 176 15.86 -2.83 17.71
C LEU A 176 16.83 -3.58 16.77
N LEU A 177 16.81 -3.28 15.46
CA LEU A 177 17.74 -3.88 14.51
C LEU A 177 19.20 -3.52 14.79
N ALA A 178 19.48 -2.32 15.28
CA ALA A 178 20.84 -1.89 15.61
C ALA A 178 21.39 -2.53 16.89
N GLU A 179 20.52 -2.89 17.84
CA GLU A 179 20.91 -3.42 19.15
C GLU A 179 20.86 -4.95 19.25
N LEU A 180 20.08 -5.64 18.39
CA LEU A 180 19.94 -7.09 18.45
C LEU A 180 21.25 -7.80 18.04
N PRO A 181 21.75 -8.75 18.85
CA PRO A 181 22.91 -9.53 18.49
C PRO A 181 22.59 -10.47 17.32
N GLU A 182 23.51 -10.57 16.35
CA GLU A 182 23.40 -11.53 15.25
C GLU A 182 23.36 -12.96 15.81
N ARG A 183 22.26 -13.67 15.54
CA ARG A 183 22.17 -15.09 15.88
C ARG A 183 23.04 -15.86 14.89
N ARG A 184 24.19 -16.37 15.36
CA ARG A 184 25.05 -17.23 14.56
C ARG A 184 24.28 -18.52 14.24
N GLU A 185 24.09 -18.83 12.96
CA GLU A 185 23.54 -20.13 12.55
C GLU A 185 24.42 -21.23 13.14
N GLU A 186 23.84 -22.05 14.02
CA GLU A 186 24.46 -23.30 14.46
C GLU A 186 24.51 -24.22 13.25
N ARG A 187 25.71 -24.38 12.69
CA ARG A 187 25.96 -25.39 11.68
C ARG A 187 25.60 -26.74 12.30
N PRO A 188 24.67 -27.52 11.72
CA PRO A 188 24.29 -28.79 12.31
C PRO A 188 25.54 -29.65 12.51
N ASP A 189 25.74 -30.11 13.74
CA ASP A 189 26.84 -30.97 14.11
C ASP A 189 26.70 -32.28 13.32
N PRO A 190 27.66 -32.66 12.45
CA PRO A 190 27.60 -33.93 11.73
C PRO A 190 27.56 -35.15 12.66
N ALA A 191 27.88 -35.00 13.96
CA ALA A 191 27.73 -36.05 14.96
C ALA A 191 26.29 -36.26 15.48
N GLN A 192 25.34 -35.38 15.13
CA GLN A 192 23.91 -35.53 15.45
C GLN A 192 23.09 -36.04 14.25
N ALA A 193 23.73 -36.57 13.21
CA ALA A 193 23.04 -37.35 12.20
C ALA A 193 22.43 -38.58 12.88
N PRO A 194 21.13 -38.87 12.71
CA PRO A 194 20.54 -40.09 13.28
C PRO A 194 21.28 -41.31 12.72
N GLU A 195 21.85 -42.12 13.62
CA GLU A 195 22.46 -43.41 13.31
C GLU A 195 21.45 -44.24 12.49
N PRO A 196 21.85 -44.84 11.35
CA PRO A 196 20.95 -45.70 10.59
C PRO A 196 20.57 -46.90 11.46
N GLY A 197 19.32 -46.91 11.92
CA GLY A 197 18.82 -47.88 12.88
C GLY A 197 19.09 -49.32 12.46
N THR A 198 19.91 -50.03 13.24
CA THR A 198 19.92 -51.50 13.26
C THR A 198 18.72 -51.96 14.08
N GLY A 199 17.60 -52.21 13.41
CA GLY A 199 16.37 -52.73 14.01
C GLY A 199 15.76 -53.82 13.12
N SER A 200 15.93 -55.05 13.58
CA SER A 200 15.40 -56.32 13.06
C SER A 200 13.91 -56.33 12.68
N GLY A 201 13.61 -56.89 11.50
CA GLY A 201 12.56 -57.91 11.25
C GLY A 201 11.07 -57.54 11.40
N PRO A 202 10.18 -58.06 10.54
CA PRO A 202 8.84 -57.54 10.35
C PRO A 202 7.85 -58.07 11.40
N ASP A 203 7.02 -57.19 11.96
CA ASP A 203 5.77 -57.60 12.59
C ASP A 203 4.60 -56.91 11.87
N SER A 204 3.60 -57.74 11.62
CA SER A 204 2.46 -57.56 10.72
C SER A 204 1.23 -57.10 11.50
N GLY A 205 0.54 -56.06 11.02
CA GLY A 205 -0.82 -55.72 11.48
C GLY A 205 -1.29 -54.34 10.98
N PRO A 206 -2.58 -54.16 10.66
CA PRO A 206 -2.98 -53.60 9.37
C PRO A 206 -3.25 -52.10 9.35
N GLU A 207 -3.25 -51.61 8.12
CA GLU A 207 -3.58 -50.27 7.62
C GLU A 207 -4.84 -49.66 8.25
N SER A 208 -4.73 -48.39 8.65
CA SER A 208 -5.88 -47.48 8.72
C SER A 208 -5.51 -46.21 7.94
N GLU A 209 -6.07 -46.09 6.74
CA GLU A 209 -6.02 -44.89 5.90
C GLU A 209 -6.53 -43.65 6.66
N PRO A 210 -5.94 -42.46 6.47
CA PRO A 210 -6.50 -41.23 7.01
C PRO A 210 -7.65 -40.73 6.11
N GLU A 211 -8.83 -40.58 6.71
CA GLU A 211 -10.01 -39.92 6.12
C GLU A 211 -9.70 -38.45 5.75
N PRO A 212 -10.12 -37.97 4.56
CA PRO A 212 -9.94 -36.58 4.16
C PRO A 212 -10.94 -35.66 4.87
N THR A 213 -10.44 -34.58 5.48
CA THR A 213 -11.24 -33.51 6.09
C THR A 213 -12.13 -32.83 5.05
N ALA A 214 -13.44 -32.87 5.28
CA ALA A 214 -14.47 -32.29 4.43
C ALA A 214 -14.45 -30.75 4.43
N ALA A 215 -14.64 -30.17 3.24
CA ALA A 215 -14.87 -28.74 3.01
C ALA A 215 -16.24 -28.28 3.55
N PRO A 216 -16.39 -27.02 3.99
CA PRO A 216 -17.67 -26.52 4.47
C PRO A 216 -18.65 -26.22 3.31
N ALA A 217 -19.85 -26.79 3.43
CA ALA A 217 -20.95 -26.67 2.49
C ALA A 217 -21.57 -25.26 2.47
N ALA A 218 -21.87 -24.78 1.25
CA ALA A 218 -22.64 -23.59 0.97
C ALA A 218 -24.07 -23.68 1.52
N ARG A 219 -24.57 -22.58 2.10
CA ARG A 219 -25.95 -22.42 2.56
C ARG A 219 -26.73 -21.69 1.46
N GLU A 220 -27.65 -22.39 0.80
CA GLU A 220 -28.67 -21.77 -0.05
C GLU A 220 -29.78 -21.12 0.82
N PRO A 221 -30.40 -20.01 0.36
CA PRO A 221 -31.49 -19.38 1.10
C PRO A 221 -32.82 -20.10 0.82
N SER A 222 -33.46 -20.58 1.89
CA SER A 222 -34.84 -21.07 1.86
C SER A 222 -35.79 -19.90 1.62
N GLY A 223 -36.48 -19.93 0.48
CA GLY A 223 -37.68 -19.15 0.28
C GLY A 223 -38.80 -19.65 1.20
N ASP A 224 -39.50 -18.72 1.82
CA ASP A 224 -40.86 -18.93 2.24
C ASP A 224 -41.66 -17.68 1.89
N GLY A 225 -42.65 -17.86 1.02
CA GLY A 225 -43.67 -16.88 0.76
C GLY A 225 -44.92 -17.28 1.53
N THR A 226 -45.65 -16.31 2.09
CA THR A 226 -47.08 -16.05 1.81
C THR A 226 -47.58 -14.98 2.80
N ALA A 227 -47.94 -13.81 2.28
CA ALA A 227 -49.16 -13.03 2.55
C ALA A 227 -49.02 -11.63 1.92
#